data_AF-A0A3D5MS44-F1
#
_entry.id   AF-A0A3D5MS44-F1
#
_cell.length_a   1.000
_cell.length_b   1.000
_cell.length_c   1.000
_cell.angle_alpha   90.00
_cell.angle_beta   90.00
_cell.angle_gamma   90.00
#
_symmetry.space_group_name_H-M   'P 1'
#
loop_
_entity.id
_entity.type
_entity.pdbx_description
1 polymer ?
#
loop_
_entity_poly.entity_id
_entity_poly.type
_entity_poly.pdbx_seq_one_letter_code
_entity_poly.pdbx_strand_id
1 'polypeptide(L)' 'SSEEFCERLLNEGKVAFVPGSAFGKLGEGYMRISYCYSDEILKEAFDRFEAFVNKNFI' A
#
# COMPACT_ATOMS: atom_id res chain seq x y z
N SER A 1 -1.09 9.56 8.23
CA SER A 1 0.05 8.74 8.77
C SER A 1 0.31 7.54 7.87
N SER A 2 1.35 6.73 8.12
CA SER A 2 1.56 5.46 7.39
C SER A 2 0.37 4.50 7.52
N GLU A 3 -0.24 4.44 8.71
CA GLU A 3 -1.43 3.64 9.00
C GLU A 3 -2.67 4.12 8.24
N GLU A 4 -2.98 5.40 8.31
CA GLU A 4 -4.10 6.01 7.59
C GLU A 4 -3.96 5.84 6.06
N PHE A 5 -2.75 5.96 5.54
CA PHE A 5 -2.49 5.74 4.11
C PHE A 5 -2.79 4.28 3.73
N CYS A 6 -2.27 3.30 4.49
CA CYS A 6 -2.53 1.89 4.23
C CYS A 6 -4.02 1.53 4.36
N GLU A 7 -4.73 2.11 5.32
CA GLU A 7 -6.17 1.89 5.50
C GLU A 7 -6.98 2.44 4.32
N ARG A 8 -6.64 3.63 3.83
CA ARG A 8 -7.28 4.20 2.64
C ARG A 8 -6.98 3.39 1.38
N LEU A 9 -5.73 2.97 1.20
CA LEU A 9 -5.34 2.11 0.07
C LEU A 9 -6.10 0.76 0.10
N LEU A 10 -6.30 0.18 1.28
CA LEU A 10 -7.09 -1.03 1.46
C LEU A 10 -8.56 -0.81 1.07
N ASN A 11 -9.17 0.26 1.57
CA ASN A 11 -10.60 0.53 1.39
C ASN A 11 -10.94 1.02 -0.02
N GLU A 12 -10.14 1.95 -0.56
CA GLU A 12 -10.37 2.58 -1.86
C GLU A 12 -9.68 1.81 -3.00
N GLY A 13 -8.39 1.49 -2.85
CA GLY A 13 -7.57 0.83 -3.86
C GLY A 13 -7.65 -0.69 -3.87
N LYS A 14 -8.28 -1.31 -2.86
CA LYS A 14 -8.39 -2.78 -2.73
C LYS A 14 -7.02 -3.48 -2.75
N VAL A 15 -6.02 -2.85 -2.12
CA VAL A 15 -4.66 -3.37 -1.99
C VAL A 15 -4.23 -3.27 -0.52
N ALA A 16 -3.75 -4.38 0.05
CA ALA A 16 -3.30 -4.44 1.43
C ALA A 16 -1.77 -4.33 1.51
N PHE A 17 -1.27 -3.20 2.03
CA PHE A 17 0.13 -3.05 2.46
C PHE A 17 0.20 -2.94 3.97
N VAL A 18 1.38 -3.22 4.54
CA VAL A 18 1.58 -3.12 5.98
C VAL A 18 2.17 -1.75 6.31
N PRO A 19 1.55 -0.97 7.20
CA PRO A 19 2.11 0.31 7.59
C PRO A 19 3.44 0.11 8.32
N GLY A 20 4.42 0.95 8.03
CA GLY A 20 5.75 0.85 8.61
C GLY A 20 5.73 1.07 10.12
N SER A 21 4.75 1.80 10.66
CA SER A 21 4.51 1.96 12.10
C SER A 21 4.36 0.61 12.85
N ALA A 22 3.89 -0.44 12.17
CA ALA A 22 3.79 -1.79 12.74
C ALA A 22 5.16 -2.42 13.05
N PHE A 23 6.26 -1.86 12.51
CA PHE A 23 7.65 -2.29 12.76
C PHE A 23 8.37 -1.36 13.74
N GLY A 24 7.64 -0.46 14.41
CA GLY A 24 8.16 0.49 15.39
C GLY A 24 8.23 1.91 14.85
N LYS A 25 8.56 2.85 15.74
CA LYS A 25 8.50 4.30 15.46
C LYS A 25 9.33 4.74 14.26
N LEU A 26 10.45 4.07 14.00
CA LEU A 26 11.34 4.39 12.88
C LEU A 26 10.78 3.94 11.52
N GLY A 27 9.73 3.13 11.49
CA GLY A 27 9.03 2.76 10.26
C GLY A 27 7.92 3.73 9.87
N GLU A 28 7.58 4.72 10.69
CA GLU A 28 6.57 5.72 10.32
C GLU A 28 6.97 6.47 9.04
N GLY A 29 6.02 6.68 8.14
CA GLY A 29 6.25 7.24 6.81
C GLY A 29 6.63 6.21 5.74
N TYR A 30 6.84 4.94 6.12
CA TYR A 30 7.13 3.84 5.19
C TYR A 30 6.00 2.80 5.18
N MET A 31 6.06 1.88 4.21
CA MET A 31 5.17 0.72 4.10
C MET A 31 5.98 -0.51 3.68
N ARG A 32 5.49 -1.69 4.06
CA ARG A 32 6.05 -2.98 3.64
C ARG A 32 5.09 -3.71 2.70
N ILE A 33 5.64 -4.20 1.61
CA ILE A 33 4.94 -5.00 0.59
C ILE A 33 5.45 -6.45 0.65
N SER A 34 4.53 -7.42 0.62
CA SER A 34 4.88 -8.82 0.42
C SER A 34 4.86 -9.13 -1.09
N TYR A 35 5.96 -9.62 -1.63
CA TYR A 35 6.06 -10.01 -3.04
C TYR A 35 5.90 -11.53 -3.25
N CYS A 36 5.53 -12.29 -2.21
CA CYS A 36 5.39 -13.75 -2.28
C CYS A 36 4.05 -14.16 -2.93
N TYR A 37 3.83 -13.73 -4.17
CA TYR A 37 2.66 -13.99 -5.00
C TYR A 37 3.09 -14.18 -6.47
N SER A 38 2.17 -14.54 -7.35
CA SER A 38 2.46 -14.61 -8.79
C SER A 38 2.62 -13.21 -9.39
N ASP A 39 3.36 -13.11 -10.49
CA ASP A 39 3.59 -11.84 -11.19
C ASP A 39 2.29 -11.17 -11.63
N GLU A 40 1.26 -11.97 -11.98
CA GLU A 40 -0.06 -11.46 -12.34
C GLU A 40 -0.74 -10.74 -11.18
N ILE A 41 -0.71 -11.34 -9.98
CA ILE A 41 -1.29 -10.74 -8.77
C ILE A 41 -0.53 -9.48 -8.39
N LEU A 42 0.81 -9.51 -8.46
CA LEU A 42 1.63 -8.34 -8.15
C LEU A 42 1.36 -7.20 -9.13
N LYS A 43 1.27 -7.50 -10.42
CA LYS A 43 0.94 -6.51 -11.44
C LYS A 43 -0.41 -5.86 -11.19
N GLU A 44 -1.44 -6.65 -10.94
CA GLU A 44 -2.78 -6.12 -10.63
C GLU A 44 -2.77 -5.24 -9.36
N ALA A 45 -2.05 -5.65 -8.32
CA ALA A 45 -1.91 -4.86 -7.10
C ALA A 45 -1.21 -3.51 -7.35
N PHE A 46 -0.16 -3.49 -8.17
CA PHE A 46 0.54 -2.26 -8.52
C PHE A 46 -0.26 -1.35 -9.45
N ASP A 47 -1.01 -1.90 -10.43
CA ASP A 47 -1.90 -1.12 -11.29
C ASP A 47 -3.00 -0.43 -10.47
N ARG A 48 -3.59 -1.14 -9.48
CA ARG A 48 -4.56 -0.55 -8.54
C ARG A 48 -3.94 0.49 -7.63
N PHE A 49 -2.72 0.27 -7.16
CA PHE A 49 -1.97 1.22 -6.35
C PHE A 49 -1.67 2.51 -7.13
N GLU A 50 -1.20 2.40 -8.38
CA GLU A 50 -1.00 3.54 -9.27
C GLU A 50 -2.29 4.33 -9.47
N ALA A 51 -3.41 3.66 -9.78
CA ALA A 51 -4.69 4.31 -9.95
C ALA A 51 -5.16 5.05 -8.67
N PHE A 52 -4.95 4.45 -7.49
CA PHE A 52 -5.25 5.10 -6.22
C PHE A 52 -4.39 6.35 -6.00
N VAL A 53 -3.09 6.29 -6.28
CA VAL A 53 -2.17 7.42 -6.11
C VAL A 53 -2.53 8.55 -7.06
N ASN A 54 -2.72 8.24 -8.34
CA ASN A 54 -3.07 9.22 -9.38
C ASN A 54 -4.41 9.92 -9.08
N LYS A 55 -5.37 9.23 -8.45
CA LYS A 55 -6.66 9.82 -8.11
C LYS A 55 -6.60 10.77 -6.90
N ASN A 56 -5.70 10.52 -5.95
CA ASN A 56 -5.74 11.15 -4.62
C ASN A 56 -4.62 12.15 -4.36
N PHE A 57 -3.53 12.12 -5.13
CA PHE A 57 -2.32 12.89 -4.83
C PHE A 57 -1.68 13.58 -6.04
N ILE A 58 -2.18 13.33 -7.25
CA ILE A 58 -1.77 13.98 -8.51
C ILE A 58 -2.99 14.72 -9.07
#